data_AF-A0A3D3RAH0-F1
#
_entry.id   AF-A0A3D3RAH0-F1
#
_cell.length_a   1.000
_cell.length_b   1.000
_cell.length_c   1.000
_cell.angle_alpha   90.00
_cell.angle_beta   90.00
_cell.angle_gamma   90.00
#
_symmetry.space_group_name_H-M   'P 1'
#
loop_
_entity.id
_entity.type
_entity.pdbx_description
1 polymer ?
#
loop_
_entity_poly.entity_id
_entity_poly.type
_entity_poly.pdbx_seq_one_letter_code
_entity_poly.pdbx_strand_id
1 'polypeptide(L)'
;MEQITKSTRLIKRVQQRMALAVWGQKIFVSFCITLGVYLALMLFSRFSGYLSDWFTLPSLGVVAVGTIVLSIILFRKPDNEQAARLIDQNQKTKDLFLTVTMLEEAIGNYKPLVIQDAEQQAVKIQPAQVVPFVWARRFAICCSAGLVLFLLLEYTPQFDPFGKVQAAEVEQEKVKEFQNTKKATQARLAELKNKDDGDSDEESKE
;
A
#
# COMPACT_ATOMS: atom_id res chain seq x y z
N MET A 1 -15.85 -39.77 -16.36
CA MET A 1 -15.56 -38.39 -15.93
C MET A 1 -14.06 -38.09 -15.72
N GLU A 2 -13.14 -39.00 -16.08
CA GLU A 2 -11.69 -38.88 -15.74
C GLU A 2 -10.82 -38.04 -16.70
N GLN A 3 -11.33 -37.58 -17.85
CA GLN A 3 -10.46 -37.17 -18.96
C GLN A 3 -10.09 -35.68 -19.05
N ILE A 4 -10.66 -34.77 -18.26
CA ILE A 4 -10.38 -33.31 -18.38
C ILE A 4 -9.56 -32.77 -17.20
N THR A 5 -8.58 -33.54 -16.71
CA THR A 5 -7.86 -33.17 -15.47
C THR A 5 -6.60 -32.35 -15.71
N LYS A 6 -5.85 -32.53 -16.80
CA LYS A 6 -4.58 -31.78 -16.99
C LYS A 6 -4.82 -30.46 -17.68
N SER A 7 -5.69 -30.43 -18.67
CA SER A 7 -6.11 -29.22 -19.39
C SER A 7 -6.75 -28.18 -18.44
N THR A 8 -7.70 -28.59 -17.59
CA THR A 8 -8.32 -27.70 -16.59
C THR A 8 -7.33 -27.23 -15.52
N ARG A 9 -6.42 -28.11 -15.07
CA ARG A 9 -5.34 -27.73 -14.14
C ARG A 9 -4.40 -26.72 -14.78
N LEU A 10 -4.08 -26.86 -16.06
CA LEU A 10 -3.26 -25.89 -16.80
C LEU A 10 -3.95 -24.52 -16.85
N ILE A 11 -5.23 -24.49 -17.24
CA ILE A 11 -6.03 -23.25 -17.29
C ILE A 11 -6.07 -22.58 -15.92
N LYS A 12 -6.35 -23.33 -14.84
CA LYS A 12 -6.34 -22.79 -13.47
C LYS A 12 -4.98 -22.24 -13.04
N ARG A 13 -3.87 -22.93 -13.35
CA ARG A 13 -2.52 -22.43 -13.05
C ARG A 13 -2.19 -21.15 -13.81
N VAL A 14 -2.57 -21.08 -15.08
CA VAL A 14 -2.38 -19.87 -15.89
C VAL A 14 -3.26 -18.74 -15.37
N GLN A 15 -4.51 -19.01 -15.01
CA GLN A 15 -5.41 -18.04 -14.38
C GLN A 15 -4.84 -17.49 -13.07
N GLN A 16 -4.32 -18.34 -12.18
CA GLN A 16 -3.70 -17.90 -10.93
C GLN A 16 -2.49 -16.99 -11.19
N ARG A 17 -1.64 -17.35 -12.16
CA ARG A 17 -0.50 -16.51 -12.54
C ARG A 17 -0.90 -15.20 -13.17
N MET A 18 -1.92 -15.21 -14.01
CA MET A 18 -2.51 -14.02 -14.58
C MET A 18 -3.13 -13.14 -13.49
N ALA A 19 -3.82 -13.73 -12.50
CA ALA A 19 -4.36 -13.01 -11.36
C ALA A 19 -3.25 -12.32 -10.56
N LEU A 20 -2.13 -12.99 -10.29
CA LEU A 20 -0.97 -12.38 -9.63
C LEU A 20 -0.36 -11.24 -10.45
N ALA A 21 -0.24 -11.42 -11.77
CA ALA A 21 0.30 -10.38 -12.66
C ALA A 21 -0.60 -9.14 -12.72
N VAL A 22 -1.92 -9.34 -12.86
CA VAL A 22 -2.92 -8.27 -12.86
C VAL A 22 -2.97 -7.59 -11.49
N TRP A 23 -2.96 -8.36 -10.40
CA TRP A 23 -2.95 -7.81 -9.04
C TRP A 23 -1.71 -6.93 -8.81
N GLY A 24 -0.53 -7.40 -9.20
CA GLY A 24 0.69 -6.61 -9.13
C GLY A 24 0.64 -5.33 -9.96
N GLN A 25 -0.02 -5.35 -11.12
CA GLN A 25 -0.26 -4.13 -11.92
C GLN A 25 -1.22 -3.17 -11.21
N LYS A 26 -2.31 -3.68 -10.61
CA LYS A 26 -3.28 -2.85 -9.89
C LYS A 26 -2.69 -2.25 -8.63
N ILE A 27 -1.87 -2.98 -7.88
CA ILE A 27 -1.10 -2.45 -6.75
C ILE A 27 -0.17 -1.31 -7.21
N PHE A 28 0.53 -1.48 -8.34
CA PHE A 28 1.41 -0.45 -8.85
C PHE A 28 0.64 0.83 -9.25
N VAL A 29 -0.48 0.67 -9.97
CA VAL A 29 -1.32 1.81 -10.35
C VAL A 29 -1.94 2.49 -9.13
N SER A 30 -2.44 1.72 -8.16
CA SER A 30 -2.99 2.30 -6.94
C SER A 30 -1.94 3.04 -6.13
N PHE A 31 -0.72 2.51 -6.06
CA PHE A 31 0.42 3.17 -5.43
C PHE A 31 0.75 4.51 -6.12
N CYS A 32 0.80 4.55 -7.45
CA CYS A 32 1.06 5.80 -8.17
C CYS A 32 -0.04 6.84 -7.92
N ILE A 33 -1.32 6.42 -7.86
CA ILE A 33 -2.44 7.33 -7.60
C ILE A 33 -2.37 7.86 -6.16
N THR A 34 -2.22 7.00 -5.17
CA THR A 34 -2.18 7.40 -3.75
C THR A 34 -0.96 8.26 -3.45
N LEU A 35 0.20 7.92 -4.01
CA LEU A 35 1.41 8.72 -3.91
C LEU A 35 1.26 10.08 -4.58
N GLY A 36 0.66 10.14 -5.78
CA GLY A 36 0.38 11.40 -6.46
C GLY A 36 -0.57 12.32 -5.68
N VAL A 37 -1.65 11.76 -5.14
CA VAL A 37 -2.61 12.50 -4.29
C VAL A 37 -1.93 12.99 -3.02
N TYR A 38 -1.16 12.13 -2.34
CA TYR A 38 -0.45 12.50 -1.13
C TYR A 38 0.57 13.62 -1.38
N LEU A 39 1.37 13.52 -2.45
CA LEU A 39 2.32 14.56 -2.83
C LEU A 39 1.63 15.89 -3.14
N ALA A 40 0.52 15.86 -3.88
CA ALA A 40 -0.25 17.07 -4.18
C ALA A 40 -0.77 17.75 -2.90
N LEU A 41 -1.31 16.97 -1.95
CA LEU A 41 -1.79 17.48 -0.67
C LEU A 41 -0.65 17.99 0.22
N MET A 42 0.50 17.30 0.24
CA MET A 42 1.69 17.72 0.98
C MET A 42 2.26 19.04 0.43
N LEU A 43 2.33 19.18 -0.89
CA LEU A 43 2.77 20.45 -1.49
C LEU A 43 1.77 21.55 -1.17
N PHE A 44 0.48 21.29 -1.29
CA PHE A 44 -0.56 22.26 -0.95
C PHE A 44 -0.49 22.71 0.52
N SER A 45 -0.29 21.79 1.46
CA SER A 45 -0.15 22.13 2.88
C SER A 45 1.11 22.93 3.15
N ARG A 46 2.23 22.60 2.51
CA ARG A 46 3.48 23.34 2.64
C ARG A 46 3.37 24.76 2.09
N PHE A 47 2.76 24.96 0.92
CA PHE A 47 2.60 26.30 0.32
C PHE A 47 1.55 27.16 1.03
N SER A 48 0.51 26.56 1.60
CA SER A 48 -0.58 27.31 2.28
C SER A 48 -0.36 27.48 3.78
N GLY A 49 0.54 26.72 4.38
CA GLY A 49 0.70 26.61 5.83
C GLY A 49 -0.49 25.90 6.52
N TYR A 50 -1.49 25.41 5.79
CA TYR A 50 -2.64 24.71 6.33
C TYR A 50 -2.34 23.22 6.49
N LEU A 51 -2.67 22.61 7.64
CA LEU A 51 -2.44 21.18 7.94
C LEU A 51 -0.96 20.74 7.99
N SER A 52 -0.03 21.65 8.27
CA SER A 52 1.41 21.35 8.41
C SER A 52 1.69 20.16 9.36
N ASP A 53 1.00 20.12 10.51
CA ASP A 53 1.18 19.07 11.52
C ASP A 53 0.73 17.67 11.08
N TRP A 54 -0.08 17.57 10.03
CA TRP A 54 -0.60 16.27 9.57
C TRP A 54 0.43 15.49 8.73
N PHE A 55 1.37 16.19 8.08
CA PHE A 55 2.36 15.59 7.17
C PHE A 55 3.66 15.25 7.89
N THR A 56 3.58 14.30 8.83
CA THR A 56 4.71 13.76 9.59
C THR A 56 5.07 12.34 9.12
N LEU A 57 6.22 11.79 9.53
CA LEU A 57 6.63 10.42 9.18
C LEU A 57 5.53 9.33 9.36
N PRO A 58 4.70 9.35 10.43
CA PRO A 58 3.59 8.40 10.58
C PRO A 58 2.53 8.49 9.47
N SER A 59 2.35 9.68 8.89
CA SER A 59 1.34 9.91 7.83
C SER A 59 1.66 9.20 6.52
N LEU A 60 2.92 8.76 6.32
CA LEU A 60 3.31 7.88 5.21
C LEU A 60 2.50 6.57 5.19
N GLY A 61 2.06 6.12 6.37
CA GLY A 61 1.20 4.94 6.52
C GLY A 61 -0.10 5.06 5.73
N VAL A 62 -0.62 6.28 5.55
CA VAL A 62 -1.83 6.54 4.74
C VAL A 62 -1.60 6.16 3.27
N VAL A 63 -0.41 6.38 2.73
CA VAL A 63 -0.07 5.97 1.36
C VAL A 63 -0.08 4.45 1.25
N ALA A 64 0.50 3.73 2.22
CA ALA A 64 0.50 2.28 2.23
C ALA A 64 -0.92 1.69 2.34
N VAL A 65 -1.71 2.17 3.31
CA VAL A 65 -3.10 1.74 3.52
C VAL A 65 -3.97 2.08 2.31
N GLY A 66 -3.87 3.31 1.79
CA GLY A 66 -4.62 3.75 0.62
C GLY A 66 -4.28 2.92 -0.63
N THR A 67 -3.01 2.56 -0.80
CA THR A 67 -2.55 1.67 -1.89
C THR A 67 -3.22 0.31 -1.81
N ILE A 68 -3.26 -0.30 -0.62
CA ILE A 68 -3.89 -1.62 -0.41
C ILE A 68 -5.39 -1.54 -0.68
N VAL A 69 -6.09 -0.60 -0.05
CA VAL A 69 -7.55 -0.44 -0.20
C VAL A 69 -7.91 -0.20 -1.67
N LEU A 70 -7.25 0.74 -2.33
CA LEU A 70 -7.51 1.05 -3.73
C LEU A 70 -7.14 -0.12 -4.65
N SER A 71 -6.09 -0.88 -4.32
CA SER A 71 -5.74 -2.10 -5.08
C SER A 71 -6.83 -3.17 -5.00
N ILE A 72 -7.46 -3.34 -3.83
CA ILE A 72 -8.54 -4.32 -3.63
C ILE A 72 -9.78 -3.90 -4.42
N ILE A 73 -10.14 -2.61 -4.38
CA ILE A 73 -11.29 -2.07 -5.12
C ILE A 73 -11.09 -2.19 -6.63
N LEU A 74 -9.88 -1.92 -7.14
CA LEU A 74 -9.58 -1.98 -8.58
C LEU A 74 -9.24 -3.40 -9.07
N PHE A 75 -9.09 -4.37 -8.16
CA PHE A 75 -8.78 -5.74 -8.52
C PHE A 75 -10.03 -6.43 -9.07
N ARG A 76 -9.96 -6.86 -10.32
CA ARG A 76 -10.98 -7.69 -10.96
C ARG A 76 -10.35 -9.04 -11.28
N LYS A 77 -10.93 -10.11 -10.73
CA LYS A 77 -10.43 -11.47 -10.94
C LYS A 77 -10.51 -11.82 -12.44
N PRO A 78 -9.41 -12.29 -13.05
CA PRO A 78 -9.44 -12.73 -14.44
C PRO A 78 -10.28 -14.01 -14.61
N ASP A 79 -11.00 -14.07 -15.73
CA ASP A 79 -11.88 -15.18 -16.04
C ASP A 79 -11.13 -16.39 -16.65
N ASN A 80 -11.73 -17.58 -16.56
CA ASN A 80 -11.19 -18.81 -17.11
C ASN A 80 -11.03 -18.75 -18.63
N GLU A 81 -12.00 -18.15 -19.32
CA GLU A 81 -11.97 -17.97 -20.77
C GLU A 81 -10.81 -17.08 -21.22
N GLN A 82 -10.50 -16.04 -20.44
CA GLN A 82 -9.36 -15.15 -20.72
C GLN A 82 -8.04 -15.90 -20.59
N ALA A 83 -7.92 -16.77 -19.57
CA ALA A 83 -6.73 -17.60 -19.39
C ALA A 83 -6.58 -18.62 -20.51
N ALA A 84 -7.68 -19.25 -20.93
CA ALA A 84 -7.71 -20.18 -22.06
C ALA A 84 -7.30 -19.48 -23.37
N ARG A 85 -7.90 -18.32 -23.67
CA ARG A 85 -7.57 -17.50 -24.85
C ARG A 85 -6.10 -17.06 -24.85
N LEU A 86 -5.54 -16.72 -23.70
CA LEU A 86 -4.13 -16.34 -23.59
C LEU A 86 -3.20 -17.52 -23.90
N ILE A 87 -3.55 -18.73 -23.44
CA ILE A 87 -2.82 -19.96 -23.79
C ILE A 87 -2.87 -20.15 -25.31
N ASP A 88 -4.06 -20.05 -25.91
CA ASP A 88 -4.27 -20.25 -27.34
C ASP A 88 -3.50 -19.26 -28.22
N GLN A 89 -3.45 -17.98 -27.81
CA GLN A 89 -2.70 -16.95 -28.51
C GLN A 89 -1.19 -17.18 -28.45
N ASN A 90 -0.65 -17.55 -27.29
CA ASN A 90 0.79 -17.71 -27.11
C ASN A 90 1.32 -19.01 -27.74
N GLN A 91 0.50 -20.08 -27.74
CA GLN A 91 0.88 -21.41 -28.24
C GLN A 91 0.33 -21.72 -29.64
N LYS A 92 -0.43 -20.78 -30.24
CA LYS A 92 -1.07 -20.90 -31.57
C LYS A 92 -1.94 -22.16 -31.70
N THR A 93 -2.67 -22.51 -30.64
CA THR A 93 -3.47 -23.76 -30.57
C THR A 93 -4.89 -23.61 -31.11
N LYS A 94 -5.17 -22.59 -31.93
CA LYS A 94 -6.45 -22.37 -32.65
C LYS A 94 -7.69 -22.47 -31.75
N ASP A 95 -7.67 -21.77 -30.61
CA ASP A 95 -8.79 -21.72 -29.66
C ASP A 95 -9.20 -23.08 -29.06
N LEU A 96 -8.26 -24.05 -29.03
CA LEU A 96 -8.48 -25.39 -28.45
C LEU A 96 -8.83 -25.29 -26.97
N PHE A 97 -8.10 -24.49 -26.19
CA PHE A 97 -8.35 -24.36 -24.76
C PHE A 97 -9.61 -23.56 -24.47
N LEU A 98 -9.92 -22.54 -25.28
CA LEU A 98 -11.19 -21.82 -25.21
C LEU A 98 -12.37 -22.76 -25.49
N THR A 99 -12.23 -23.63 -26.50
CA THR A 99 -13.25 -24.64 -26.81
C THR A 99 -13.47 -25.61 -25.65
N VAL A 100 -12.39 -26.01 -24.96
CA VAL A 100 -12.49 -26.84 -23.75
C VAL A 100 -13.30 -26.15 -22.64
N THR A 101 -13.18 -24.83 -22.47
CA THR A 101 -13.98 -24.11 -21.46
C THR A 101 -15.47 -24.06 -21.78
N MET A 102 -15.86 -24.17 -23.05
CA MET A 102 -17.26 -24.17 -23.51
C MET A 102 -17.82 -25.59 -23.69
N LEU A 103 -16.97 -26.62 -23.53
CA LEU A 103 -17.29 -28.01 -23.88
C LEU A 103 -18.31 -28.67 -22.93
N GLU A 104 -18.43 -28.14 -21.70
CA GLU A 104 -19.43 -28.60 -20.73
C GLU A 104 -20.85 -28.38 -21.28
N GLU A 105 -21.09 -27.24 -21.93
CA GLU A 105 -22.39 -26.84 -22.48
C GLU A 105 -22.63 -27.33 -23.92
N ALA A 106 -21.57 -27.62 -24.68
CA ALA A 106 -21.70 -28.08 -26.06
C ALA A 106 -22.44 -29.44 -26.16
N ILE A 107 -23.22 -29.68 -27.20
CA ILE A 107 -23.86 -30.97 -27.48
C ILE A 107 -23.19 -31.55 -28.73
N GLY A 108 -22.47 -32.68 -28.61
CA GLY A 108 -21.86 -33.32 -29.78
C GLY A 108 -20.90 -34.47 -29.48
N ASN A 109 -20.74 -35.36 -30.47
CA ASN A 109 -19.86 -36.54 -30.41
C ASN A 109 -18.36 -36.20 -30.52
N TYR A 110 -18.01 -34.94 -30.80
CA TYR A 110 -16.62 -34.49 -30.95
C TYR A 110 -15.92 -34.16 -29.62
N LYS A 111 -16.67 -34.13 -28.50
CA LYS A 111 -16.13 -33.86 -27.16
C LYS A 111 -14.86 -34.66 -26.82
N PRO A 112 -14.84 -36.00 -26.93
CA PRO A 112 -13.67 -36.78 -26.55
C PRO A 112 -12.43 -36.46 -27.40
N LEU A 113 -12.62 -36.11 -28.68
CA LEU A 113 -11.51 -35.76 -29.57
C LEU A 113 -10.84 -34.44 -29.15
N VAL A 114 -11.64 -33.41 -28.88
CA VAL A 114 -11.14 -32.11 -28.41
C VAL A 114 -10.46 -32.23 -27.05
N ILE A 115 -11.01 -33.04 -26.14
CA ILE A 115 -10.41 -33.32 -24.83
C ILE A 115 -9.06 -34.02 -25.00
N GLN A 116 -8.98 -35.04 -25.85
CA GLN A 116 -7.75 -35.79 -26.07
C GLN A 116 -6.63 -34.90 -26.64
N ASP A 117 -6.95 -34.07 -27.63
CA ASP A 117 -5.99 -33.11 -28.22
C ASP A 117 -5.55 -32.07 -27.19
N ALA A 118 -6.48 -31.54 -26.39
CA ALA A 118 -6.16 -30.57 -25.34
C ALA A 118 -5.28 -31.18 -24.24
N GLU A 119 -5.51 -32.43 -23.84
CA GLU A 119 -4.70 -33.14 -22.86
C GLU A 119 -3.27 -33.41 -23.37
N GLN A 120 -3.12 -33.81 -24.65
CA GLN A 120 -1.81 -34.00 -25.26
C GLN A 120 -1.03 -32.70 -25.35
N GLN A 121 -1.69 -31.60 -25.71
CA GLN A 121 -1.07 -30.29 -25.82
C GLN A 121 -0.76 -29.67 -24.45
N ALA A 122 -1.62 -29.89 -23.46
CA ALA A 122 -1.46 -29.35 -22.11
C ALA A 122 -0.16 -29.83 -21.42
N VAL A 123 0.31 -31.05 -21.73
CA VAL A 123 1.56 -31.59 -21.19
C VAL A 123 2.79 -30.82 -21.71
N LYS A 124 2.71 -30.29 -22.94
CA LYS A 124 3.84 -29.60 -23.60
C LYS A 124 3.95 -28.14 -23.17
N ILE A 125 2.87 -27.53 -22.69
CA ILE A 125 2.80 -26.11 -22.40
C ILE A 125 3.28 -25.81 -20.99
N GLN A 126 4.27 -24.94 -20.87
CA GLN A 126 4.73 -24.42 -19.58
C GLN A 126 3.97 -23.12 -19.22
N PRO A 127 3.30 -23.06 -18.06
CA PRO A 127 2.59 -21.85 -17.61
C PRO A 127 3.47 -20.60 -17.49
N ALA A 128 4.80 -20.76 -17.36
CA ALA A 128 5.75 -19.65 -17.22
C ALA A 128 6.02 -18.90 -18.52
N GLN A 129 5.91 -19.60 -19.63
CA GLN A 129 6.10 -19.02 -20.95
C GLN A 129 4.85 -18.26 -21.40
N VAL A 130 3.67 -18.63 -20.90
CA VAL A 130 2.39 -17.98 -21.21
C VAL A 130 2.22 -16.65 -20.49
N VAL A 131 2.61 -16.56 -19.22
CA VAL A 131 2.52 -15.31 -18.43
C VAL A 131 3.89 -15.02 -17.81
N PRO A 132 4.74 -14.20 -18.46
CA PRO A 132 6.01 -13.78 -17.87
C PRO A 132 5.76 -12.83 -16.71
N PHE A 133 6.25 -13.17 -15.53
CA PHE A 133 6.10 -12.36 -14.32
C PHE A 133 7.27 -11.41 -14.14
N VAL A 134 7.12 -10.16 -14.60
CA VAL A 134 8.15 -9.11 -14.49
C VAL A 134 7.78 -8.14 -13.35
N TRP A 135 8.12 -8.50 -12.11
CA TRP A 135 7.83 -7.67 -10.94
C TRP A 135 9.01 -6.77 -10.51
N ALA A 136 10.25 -7.20 -10.76
CA ALA A 136 11.46 -6.52 -10.30
C ALA A 136 11.53 -5.04 -10.71
N ARG A 137 11.24 -4.73 -11.98
CA ARG A 137 11.27 -3.33 -12.47
C ARG A 137 10.23 -2.45 -11.77
N ARG A 138 9.03 -2.97 -11.55
CA ARG A 138 7.94 -2.22 -10.88
C ARG A 138 8.25 -2.01 -9.41
N PHE A 139 8.79 -3.03 -8.74
CA PHE A 139 9.23 -2.94 -7.35
C PHE A 139 10.36 -1.91 -7.17
N ALA A 140 11.36 -1.92 -8.06
CA ALA A 140 12.44 -0.95 -8.04
C ALA A 140 11.92 0.50 -8.17
N ILE A 141 10.93 0.73 -9.05
CA ILE A 141 10.27 2.03 -9.17
C ILE A 141 9.56 2.42 -7.87
N CYS A 142 8.79 1.51 -7.26
CA CYS A 142 8.13 1.79 -5.98
C CYS A 142 9.12 2.14 -4.86
N CYS A 143 10.22 1.39 -4.73
CA CYS A 143 11.28 1.68 -3.77
C CYS A 143 11.93 3.04 -4.02
N SER A 144 12.26 3.35 -5.28
CA SER A 144 12.83 4.65 -5.64
C SER A 144 11.87 5.81 -5.34
N ALA A 145 10.58 5.66 -5.64
CA ALA A 145 9.57 6.67 -5.36
C ALA A 145 9.36 6.87 -3.85
N GLY A 146 9.38 5.79 -3.06
CA GLY A 146 9.34 5.87 -1.60
C GLY A 146 10.55 6.61 -1.02
N LEU A 147 11.75 6.34 -1.53
CA LEU A 147 12.96 7.06 -1.13
C LEU A 147 12.88 8.55 -1.48
N VAL A 148 12.42 8.90 -2.68
CA VAL A 148 12.23 10.30 -3.07
C VAL A 148 11.23 11.00 -2.15
N LEU A 149 10.13 10.34 -1.80
CA LEU A 149 9.11 10.90 -0.92
C LEU A 149 9.62 11.09 0.52
N PHE A 150 10.42 10.15 1.02
CA PHE A 150 11.11 10.30 2.31
C PHE A 150 12.07 11.50 2.31
N LEU A 151 12.90 11.63 1.26
CA LEU A 151 13.82 12.76 1.13
C LEU A 151 13.07 14.09 1.02
N LEU A 152 11.93 14.12 0.32
CA LEU A 152 11.08 15.30 0.27
C LEU A 152 10.51 15.64 1.66
N LEU A 153 10.10 14.68 2.47
CA LEU A 153 9.60 15.00 3.82
C LEU A 153 10.69 15.56 4.74
N GLU A 154 11.91 15.02 4.65
CA GLU A 154 13.02 15.40 5.53
C GLU A 154 13.70 16.71 5.10
N TYR A 155 13.94 16.88 3.80
CA TYR A 155 14.76 17.98 3.28
C TYR A 155 13.97 19.14 2.68
N THR A 156 12.65 19.03 2.49
CA THR A 156 11.91 20.13 1.88
C THR A 156 11.67 21.22 2.92
N PRO A 157 12.28 22.41 2.78
CA PRO A 157 12.06 23.50 3.71
C PRO A 157 10.60 23.98 3.65
N GLN A 158 10.09 24.43 4.79
CA GLN A 158 8.75 24.97 4.87
C GLN A 158 8.70 26.37 4.25
N PHE A 159 8.18 26.48 3.04
CA PHE A 159 7.87 27.78 2.44
C PHE A 159 6.54 28.28 3.01
N ASP A 160 6.59 29.06 4.09
CA ASP A 160 5.41 29.64 4.73
C ASP A 160 5.26 31.13 4.38
N PRO A 161 4.53 31.49 3.30
CA PRO A 161 4.26 32.89 2.96
C PRO A 161 3.28 33.57 3.93
N PHE A 162 2.65 32.83 4.86
CA PHE A 162 1.58 33.34 5.74
C PHE A 162 1.98 33.37 7.24
N GLY A 163 3.17 32.90 7.61
CA GLY A 163 3.74 33.00 8.97
C GLY A 163 3.02 32.19 10.06
N LYS A 164 2.13 31.27 9.68
CA LYS A 164 1.32 30.50 10.65
C LYS A 164 2.12 29.43 11.38
N VAL A 165 3.19 28.92 10.76
CA VAL A 165 4.08 27.93 11.38
C VAL A 165 4.87 28.58 12.52
N GLN A 166 5.33 29.82 12.31
CA GLN A 166 5.98 30.60 13.35
C GLN A 166 5.03 30.93 14.51
N ALA A 167 3.76 31.24 14.21
CA ALA A 167 2.76 31.46 15.25
C ALA A 167 2.51 30.21 16.12
N ALA A 168 2.49 29.02 15.50
CA ALA A 168 2.35 27.76 16.23
C ALA A 168 3.59 27.42 17.09
N GLU A 169 4.79 27.71 16.59
CA GLU A 169 6.04 27.51 17.35
C GLU A 169 6.10 28.41 18.60
N VAL A 170 5.71 29.68 18.46
CA VAL A 170 5.61 30.63 19.58
C VAL A 170 4.57 30.19 20.62
N GLU A 171 3.45 29.59 20.19
CA GLU A 171 2.47 29.03 21.14
C GLU A 171 3.04 27.82 21.91
N GLN A 172 3.77 26.93 21.23
CA GLN A 172 4.42 25.80 21.89
C GLN A 172 5.50 26.24 22.88
N GLU A 173 6.29 27.25 22.54
CA GLU A 173 7.28 27.82 23.46
C GLU A 173 6.62 28.41 24.71
N LYS A 174 5.54 29.19 24.56
CA LYS A 174 4.78 29.72 25.69
C LYS A 174 4.22 28.61 26.60
N VAL A 175 3.76 27.50 26.02
CA VAL A 175 3.28 26.35 26.82
C VAL A 175 4.43 25.70 27.59
N LYS A 176 5.61 25.54 26.98
CA LYS A 176 6.80 25.00 27.66
C LYS A 176 7.27 25.92 28.79
N GLU A 177 7.30 27.23 28.55
CA GLU A 177 7.63 28.23 29.57
C GLU A 177 6.64 28.20 30.74
N PHE A 178 5.34 28.07 30.45
CA PHE A 178 4.31 27.96 31.49
C PHE A 178 4.49 26.68 32.32
N GLN A 179 4.79 25.54 31.70
CA GLN A 179 5.06 24.29 32.42
C GLN A 179 6.32 24.38 33.28
N ASN A 180 7.38 25.00 32.78
CA ASN A 180 8.62 25.23 33.54
C ASN A 180 8.37 26.15 34.73
N THR A 181 7.61 27.22 34.53
CA THR A 181 7.21 28.15 35.60
C THR A 181 6.39 27.44 36.66
N LYS A 182 5.40 26.63 36.27
CA LYS A 182 4.58 25.85 37.21
C LYS A 182 5.41 24.88 38.04
N LYS A 183 6.39 24.18 37.44
CA LYS A 183 7.31 23.30 38.15
C LYS A 183 8.20 24.07 39.13
N ALA A 184 8.73 25.22 38.71
CA ALA A 184 9.54 26.08 39.57
C ALA A 184 8.73 26.64 40.75
N THR A 185 7.47 27.04 40.54
CA THR A 185 6.57 27.47 41.61
C THR A 185 6.24 26.32 42.57
N GLN A 186 5.99 25.11 42.06
CA GLN A 186 5.76 23.94 42.90
C GLN A 186 6.98 23.58 43.75
N ALA A 187 8.19 23.67 43.19
CA ALA A 187 9.43 23.47 43.93
C ALA A 187 9.62 24.51 45.04
N ARG A 188 9.38 25.80 44.74
CA ARG A 188 9.42 26.88 45.76
C ARG A 188 8.39 26.69 46.85
N LEU A 189 7.19 26.24 46.51
CA LEU A 189 6.13 25.99 47.49
C LEU A 189 6.49 24.80 48.39
N ALA A 190 7.15 23.76 47.85
CA ALA A 190 7.67 22.65 48.64
C ALA A 190 8.82 23.08 49.57
N GLU A 191 9.73 23.95 49.12
CA GLU A 191 10.79 24.52 49.96
C GLU A 191 10.22 25.38 51.09
N LEU A 192 9.21 26.21 50.81
CA LEU A 192 8.57 27.04 51.83
C LEU A 192 7.84 26.19 52.88
N LYS A 193 7.15 25.10 52.47
CA LYS A 193 6.52 24.17 53.42
C LYS A 193 7.53 23.49 54.33
N ASN A 194 8.63 22.99 53.78
CA ASN A 194 9.69 22.37 54.58
C ASN A 194 10.37 23.37 55.54
N LYS A 195 10.34 24.67 55.23
CA LYS A 195 10.90 25.71 56.09
C LYS A 195 9.92 26.12 57.21
N ASP A 196 8.62 26.17 56.91
CA ASP A 196 7.55 26.42 57.88
C ASP A 196 7.46 25.28 58.92
N ASP A 197 7.60 24.03 58.47
CA ASP A 197 7.62 22.85 59.36
C ASP A 197 8.91 22.77 60.22
N GLY A 198 9.98 23.49 59.85
CA GLY A 198 11.24 23.55 60.61
C GLY A 198 11.30 24.67 61.65
N ASP A 199 10.56 25.76 61.45
CA ASP A 199 10.50 26.91 62.38
C ASP A 199 9.52 26.64 63.54
N SER A 200 8.51 25.78 63.33
CA SER A 200 7.56 25.37 64.38
C SER A 200 8.17 24.48 65.48
N ASP A 201 9.33 23.87 65.23
CA ASP A 201 10.02 22.97 66.17
C ASP A 201 11.06 23.70 67.06
N GLU A 202 11.46 24.93 66.74
CA GLU A 202 12.39 25.73 67.56
C GLU A 202 11.67 26.67 68.55
N GLU A 203 10.44 27.12 68.25
CA GLU A 203 9.68 28.03 69.14
C GLU A 203 8.98 27.33 70.33
N SER A 204 9.08 26.00 70.41
CA SER A 204 8.45 25.17 71.47
C SER A 204 9.43 24.67 72.55
N LYS A 205 10.62 25.28 72.66
CA LYS A 205 11.66 24.96 73.67
C LYS A 205 12.15 26.16 74.51
N GLU A 206 11.31 27.14 74.78
CA GLU A 206 11.51 28.07 75.91
C GLU A 206 10.60 27.74 77.10
#